data_AF-A0A7T4WEC7-F1
#
_entry.id   AF-A0A7T4WEC7-F1
#
_cell.length_a   1.000
_cell.length_b   1.000
_cell.length_c   1.000
_cell.angle_alpha   90.00
_cell.angle_beta   90.00
_cell.angle_gamma   90.00
#
_symmetry.space_group_name_H-M   'P 1'
#
loop_
_entity.id
_entity.type
_entity.pdbx_description
1 polymer ?
#
loop_
_entity_poly.entity_id
_entity_poly.type
_entity_poly.pdbx_seq_one_letter_code
_entity_poly.pdbx_strand_id
1 'polypeptide(L)'
;MQIDTKSKKAIEDVINRRTAIHSMQEQIKEDIKAIAEYLDIKPAQLNKIIGLVEKERENGDVVESERDILDTVEDIAGSKSTEGETA
;
A
#
# COMPACT_ATOMS: atom_id res chain seq x y z
N MET A 1 -9.22 -21.88 -37.37
CA MET A 1 -7.91 -21.18 -37.35
C MET A 1 -6.98 -21.95 -36.43
N GLN A 2 -5.90 -22.54 -36.96
CA GLN A 2 -4.84 -23.09 -36.11
C GLN A 2 -3.94 -21.93 -35.67
N ILE A 3 -3.85 -21.70 -34.36
CA ILE A 3 -2.90 -20.74 -33.79
C ILE A 3 -1.49 -21.34 -33.99
N ASP A 4 -0.59 -20.58 -34.59
CA ASP A 4 0.78 -21.03 -34.78
C ASP A 4 1.51 -21.13 -33.44
N THR A 5 2.53 -21.99 -33.37
CA THR A 5 3.24 -22.33 -32.13
C THR A 5 3.86 -21.09 -31.43
N LYS A 6 4.28 -20.07 -32.18
CA LYS A 6 4.84 -18.82 -31.61
C LYS A 6 3.75 -18.02 -30.91
N SER A 7 2.58 -17.89 -31.54
CA SER A 7 1.42 -17.23 -30.94
C SER A 7 0.93 -17.96 -29.70
N LYS A 8 0.91 -19.30 -29.71
CA LYS A 8 0.59 -20.11 -28.53
C LYS A 8 1.54 -19.85 -27.36
N LYS A 9 2.85 -19.86 -27.63
CA LYS A 9 3.88 -19.59 -26.61
C LYS A 9 3.76 -18.17 -26.02
N ALA A 10 3.51 -17.18 -26.87
CA ALA A 10 3.32 -15.79 -26.40
C ALA A 10 2.10 -15.66 -25.47
N ILE A 11 1.01 -16.38 -25.75
CA ILE A 11 -0.18 -16.41 -24.89
C ILE A 11 0.12 -17.10 -23.56
N GLU A 12 0.80 -18.25 -23.58
CA GLU A 12 1.23 -18.95 -22.36
C GLU A 12 2.14 -18.08 -21.48
N ASP A 13 3.08 -17.35 -22.08
CA ASP A 13 3.96 -16.42 -21.35
C ASP A 13 3.18 -15.28 -20.68
N VAL A 14 2.12 -14.78 -21.30
CA VAL A 14 1.24 -13.76 -20.70
C VAL A 14 0.44 -14.35 -19.55
N ILE A 15 -0.10 -15.56 -19.71
CA ILE A 15 -0.85 -16.26 -18.65
C ILE A 15 0.04 -16.48 -17.43
N ASN A 16 1.25 -17.00 -17.64
CA ASN A 16 2.20 -17.25 -16.54
C ASN A 16 2.57 -15.96 -15.80
N ARG A 17 2.81 -14.86 -16.53
CA ARG A 17 3.06 -13.55 -15.92
C ARG A 17 1.87 -13.05 -15.11
N ARG A 18 0.64 -13.21 -15.62
CA ARG A 18 -0.58 -12.83 -14.89
C ARG A 18 -0.75 -13.63 -13.60
N THR A 19 -0.48 -14.93 -13.63
CA THR A 19 -0.53 -15.77 -12.43
C THR A 19 0.51 -15.34 -11.40
N ALA A 20 1.74 -15.02 -11.83
CA ALA A 20 2.77 -14.51 -10.94
C ALA A 20 2.36 -13.18 -10.28
N ILE A 21 1.83 -12.24 -11.07
CA ILE A 21 1.33 -10.94 -10.55
C ILE A 21 0.21 -11.16 -9.53
N HIS A 22 -0.73 -12.07 -9.79
CA HIS A 22 -1.81 -12.36 -8.85
C HIS A 22 -1.27 -12.87 -7.51
N SER A 23 -0.30 -13.80 -7.54
CA SER A 23 0.32 -14.32 -6.33
C SER A 23 1.04 -13.21 -5.54
N MET A 24 1.75 -12.31 -6.23
CA MET A 24 2.40 -11.16 -5.58
C MET A 24 1.37 -10.20 -4.98
N GLN A 25 0.24 -9.95 -5.67
CA GLN A 25 -0.84 -9.11 -5.14
C GLN A 25 -1.46 -9.68 -3.86
N GLU A 26 -1.58 -11.01 -3.75
CA GLU A 26 -2.05 -11.65 -2.52
C GLU A 26 -1.04 -11.49 -1.38
N GLN A 27 0.25 -11.68 -1.65
CA GLN A 27 1.31 -11.45 -0.65
C GLN A 27 1.28 -10.01 -0.12
N ILE A 28 1.22 -9.03 -1.03
CA ILE A 28 1.15 -7.60 -0.66
C ILE A 28 -0.07 -7.31 0.23
N LYS A 29 -1.21 -7.94 -0.03
CA LYS A 29 -2.41 -7.77 0.82
C LYS A 29 -2.19 -8.29 2.24
N GLU A 30 -1.52 -9.43 2.39
CA GLU A 30 -1.19 -9.99 3.70
C GLU A 30 -0.15 -9.12 4.42
N ASP A 31 0.86 -8.62 3.71
CA ASP A 31 1.86 -7.69 4.25
C ASP A 31 1.20 -6.40 4.77
N ILE A 32 0.27 -5.83 4.00
CA ILE A 32 -0.52 -4.66 4.42
C ILE A 32 -1.30 -4.96 5.70
N LYS A 33 -1.92 -6.14 5.83
CA LYS A 33 -2.63 -6.51 7.06
C LYS A 33 -1.67 -6.63 8.24
N ALA A 34 -0.55 -7.32 8.06
CA ALA A 34 0.43 -7.54 9.11
C ALA A 34 1.02 -6.21 9.62
N ILE A 35 1.35 -5.29 8.71
CA ILE A 35 1.85 -3.96 9.08
C ILE A 35 0.75 -3.13 9.75
N ALA A 36 -0.49 -3.18 9.24
CA ALA A 36 -1.60 -2.45 9.85
C ALA A 36 -1.89 -2.94 11.27
N GLU A 37 -1.82 -4.25 11.52
CA GLU A 37 -1.93 -4.85 12.86
C GLU A 37 -0.78 -4.44 13.77
N TYR A 38 0.46 -4.47 13.27
CA TYR A 38 1.64 -4.02 14.01
C TYR A 38 1.55 -2.53 14.43
N LEU A 39 0.98 -1.69 13.58
CA LEU A 39 0.80 -0.26 13.82
C LEU A 39 -0.51 0.09 14.55
N ASP A 40 -1.35 -0.90 14.89
CA ASP A 40 -2.69 -0.72 15.47
C ASP A 40 -3.60 0.23 14.67
N ILE A 41 -3.55 0.14 13.34
CA ILE A 41 -4.39 0.92 12.42
C ILE A 41 -5.22 0.01 11.51
N LYS A 42 -6.25 0.58 10.88
CA LYS A 42 -7.01 -0.18 9.87
C LYS A 42 -6.19 -0.32 8.58
N PRO A 43 -6.23 -1.48 7.90
CA PRO A 43 -5.57 -1.66 6.59
C PRO A 43 -5.92 -0.59 5.54
N ALA A 44 -7.14 -0.03 5.61
CA ALA A 44 -7.56 1.07 4.74
C ALA A 44 -6.77 2.37 4.99
N GLN A 45 -6.42 2.65 6.25
CA GLN A 45 -5.60 3.81 6.61
C GLN A 45 -4.17 3.63 6.12
N LEU A 46 -3.60 2.42 6.26
CA LEU A 46 -2.29 2.11 5.71
C LEU A 46 -2.25 2.25 4.18
N ASN A 47 -3.28 1.74 3.47
CA ASN A 47 -3.38 1.93 2.01
C ASN A 47 -3.45 3.41 1.61
N LYS A 48 -4.14 4.24 2.39
CA LYS A 48 -4.18 5.69 2.16
C LYS A 48 -2.80 6.32 2.33
N ILE A 49 -2.05 5.94 3.36
CA ILE A 49 -0.67 6.40 3.60
C ILE A 49 0.23 6.00 2.43
N ILE A 50 0.18 4.73 2.00
CA ILE A 50 0.95 4.24 0.86
C ILE A 50 0.64 5.06 -0.40
N GLY A 51 -0.64 5.28 -0.72
CA GLY A 51 -1.03 6.06 -1.90
C GLY A 51 -0.61 7.53 -1.84
N LEU A 52 -0.58 8.14 -0.65
CA LEU A 52 -0.01 9.49 -0.49
C LEU A 52 1.50 9.49 -0.77
N VAL A 53 2.24 8.54 -0.21
CA VAL A 53 3.69 8.41 -0.44
C VAL A 53 4.02 8.14 -1.90
N GLU A 54 3.27 7.26 -2.58
CA GLU A 54 3.45 6.98 -4.01
C GLU A 54 3.24 8.23 -4.86
N LYS A 55 2.19 9.00 -4.59
CA LYS A 55 1.90 10.25 -5.29
C LYS A 55 3.01 11.29 -5.09
N GLU A 56 3.52 11.43 -3.88
CA GLU A 56 4.63 12.35 -3.59
C GLU A 56 5.92 11.91 -4.30
N ARG A 57 6.20 10.60 -4.34
CA ARG A 57 7.34 10.04 -5.09
C ARG A 57 7.24 10.30 -6.59
N GLU A 58 6.05 10.21 -7.17
CA GLU A 58 5.83 10.54 -8.59
C GLU A 58 6.04 12.04 -8.89
N ASN A 59 5.78 12.92 -7.92
CA ASN A 59 5.93 14.36 -8.06
C ASN A 59 7.39 14.86 -7.86
N GLY A 60 8.31 13.99 -7.41
CA GLY A 60 9.73 14.30 -7.28
C GLY A 60 10.12 15.13 -6.05
N ASP A 61 9.20 15.37 -5.12
CA ASP A 61 9.44 16.10 -3.87
C ASP A 61 9.95 15.15 -2.79
N VAL A 62 11.22 14.79 -2.91
CA VAL A 62 11.90 13.95 -1.92
C VAL A 62 12.56 14.87 -0.89
N VAL A 63 12.12 14.75 0.37
CA VAL A 63 12.84 15.02 1.64
C VAL A 63 12.13 15.94 2.66
N GLU A 64 11.28 16.91 2.32
CA GLU A 64 10.66 17.80 3.35
C GLU A 64 9.25 17.37 3.81
N SER A 65 8.39 16.90 2.89
CA SER A 65 7.00 16.53 3.19
C SER A 65 6.82 15.19 3.95
N GLU A 66 7.86 14.34 4.01
CA GLU A 66 7.81 13.07 4.75
C GLU A 66 7.76 13.27 6.28
N ARG A 67 8.28 14.39 6.79
CA ARG A 67 8.19 14.75 8.23
C ARG A 67 6.81 15.29 8.60
N ASP A 68 6.21 16.14 7.77
CA ASP A 68 4.88 16.70 8.04
C ASP A 68 3.78 15.62 8.04
N ILE A 69 3.91 14.59 7.20
CA ILE A 69 2.96 13.46 7.22
C ILE A 69 3.16 12.58 8.47
N LEU A 70 4.39 12.41 8.95
CA LEU A 70 4.66 11.72 10.22
C LEU A 70 4.17 12.52 11.44
N ASP A 71 4.29 13.84 11.43
CA ASP A 71 3.71 14.72 12.48
C ASP A 71 2.17 14.65 12.47
N THR A 72 1.55 14.48 11.29
CA THR A 72 0.10 14.24 11.20
C THR A 72 -0.32 12.88 11.80
N VAL A 73 0.57 11.89 11.84
CA VAL A 73 0.33 10.61 12.53
C VAL A 73 0.37 10.79 14.05
N GLU A 74 1.18 11.73 14.56
CA GLU A 74 1.20 12.09 15.98
C GLU A 74 -0.14 12.68 16.44
N ASP A 75 -0.81 13.47 15.60
CA ASP A 75 -2.17 13.99 15.85
C ASP A 75 -3.25 12.90 15.79
N ILE A 76 -3.12 11.93 14.87
CA ILE A 76 -4.07 10.82 14.73
C ILE A 76 -3.92 9.80 15.87
N ALA A 77 -2.71 9.62 16.41
CA ALA A 77 -2.43 8.77 17.56
C ALA A 77 -2.68 9.48 18.91
N GLY A 78 -2.48 10.80 18.99
CA GLY A 78 -2.63 11.62 20.20
C GLY A 78 -4.07 12.00 20.57
N SER A 79 -5.02 11.91 19.64
CA SER A 79 -6.42 12.31 19.89
C SER A 79 -7.22 11.33 20.77
N LYS A 80 -6.59 10.32 21.38
CA LYS A 80 -7.22 9.36 22.31
C LYS A 80 -6.86 9.54 23.78
N SER A 81 -6.32 10.69 24.18
CA SER A 81 -6.04 10.96 25.59
C SER A 81 -6.24 12.43 25.94
N THR A 82 -7.50 12.89 25.96
CA THR A 82 -8.02 13.84 26.96
C THR A 82 -9.53 14.02 26.77
N GLU A 83 -10.32 13.02 27.16
CA GLU A 83 -11.59 13.32 27.83
C GLU A 83 -11.33 13.19 29.33
N GLY A 84 -11.50 14.31 30.04
CA GLY A 84 -11.77 14.33 31.48
C GLY A 84 -10.59 14.65 32.40
N GLU A 85 -10.47 15.93 32.81
CA GLU A 85 -10.21 16.28 34.22
C GLU A 85 -10.62 17.75 34.50
N THR A 86 -11.76 17.90 35.17
CA THR A 86 -12.13 18.90 36.19
C THR A 86 -11.64 20.35 36.11
N ALA A 87 -12.58 21.31 36.03
CA ALA A 87 -12.92 22.29 37.08
C ALA A 87 -13.80 23.43 36.51
#